data_AF-A0A662W244-F1
#
_entry.id   AF-A0A662W244-F1
#
_cell.length_a   1.000
_cell.length_b   1.000
_cell.length_c   1.000
_cell.angle_alpha   90.00
_cell.angle_beta   90.00
_cell.angle_gamma   90.00
#
_symmetry.space_group_name_H-M   'P 1'
#
loop_
_entity.id
_entity.type
_entity.pdbx_description
1 polymer ?
#
loop_
_entity_poly.entity_id
_entity_poly.type
_entity_poly.pdbx_seq_one_letter_code
_entity_poly.pdbx_strand_id
1 'polypeptide(L)'
;MYIEFYCLLFILSLVTFIGSLFLKDDIARLICAVLSAIQFAALALASFCIEVVHVLEVNNSLTEHTTVIYSPSLAYVFVAFMIVSILIGVDVVLGLLRRGVENV
;
A
#
# COMPACT_ATOMS: atom_id res chain seq x y z
N MET A 1 -9.05 12.55 11.52
CA MET A 1 -9.70 11.49 10.72
C MET A 1 -8.88 10.99 9.54
N TYR A 2 -8.52 11.81 8.54
CA TYR A 2 -7.79 11.30 7.35
C TYR A 2 -6.37 10.81 7.65
N ILE A 3 -5.62 11.53 8.50
CA ILE A 3 -4.27 11.12 8.94
C ILE A 3 -4.31 9.80 9.72
N GLU A 4 -5.30 9.60 10.58
CA GLU A 4 -5.46 8.35 11.35
C GLU A 4 -5.79 7.17 10.43
N PHE A 5 -6.61 7.39 9.40
CA PHE A 5 -6.89 6.38 8.38
C PHE A 5 -5.64 6.00 7.58
N TYR A 6 -4.80 6.97 7.19
CA TYR A 6 -3.53 6.68 6.51
C TYR A 6 -2.55 5.90 7.38
N CYS A 7 -2.43 6.27 8.65
CA CYS A 7 -1.60 5.52 9.61
C CYS A 7 -2.12 4.10 9.79
N LEU A 8 -3.44 3.92 9.89
CA LEU A 8 -4.05 2.60 10.04
C LEU A 8 -3.87 1.75 8.78
N LEU A 9 -4.04 2.34 7.59
CA LEU A 9 -3.78 1.68 6.31
C LEU A 9 -2.30 1.29 6.18
N PHE A 10 -1.38 2.16 6.59
CA PHE A 10 0.06 1.88 6.60
C PHE A 10 0.42 0.71 7.53
N ILE A 11 -0.08 0.72 8.77
CA ILE A 11 0.12 -0.37 9.73
C ILE A 11 -0.45 -1.68 9.17
N LEU A 12 -1.67 -1.63 8.62
CA LEU A 12 -2.30 -2.79 8.02
C LEU A 12 -1.48 -3.33 6.84
N SER A 13 -0.94 -2.46 5.99
CA SER A 13 -0.06 -2.80 4.87
C SER A 13 1.21 -3.51 5.33
N LEU A 14 1.80 -3.05 6.44
CA LEU A 14 2.98 -3.71 7.02
C LEU A 14 2.63 -5.09 7.58
N VAL A 15 1.52 -5.22 8.30
CA VAL A 15 1.09 -6.51 8.88
C VAL A 15 0.78 -7.52 7.78
N THR A 16 0.06 -7.12 6.72
CA THR A 16 -0.25 -8.00 5.58
C THR A 16 1.03 -8.37 4.81
N PHE A 17 1.96 -7.43 4.63
CA PHE A 17 3.25 -7.69 4.00
C PHE A 17 4.09 -8.71 4.79
N ILE A 18 4.22 -8.52 6.11
CA ILE A 18 4.90 -9.49 6.99
C ILE A 18 4.19 -10.85 6.91
N GLY A 19 2.85 -10.88 6.89
CA GLY A 19 2.08 -12.11 6.69
C GLY A 19 2.46 -12.85 5.41
N SER A 20 2.68 -12.14 4.31
CA SER A 20 3.07 -12.74 3.02
C SER A 20 4.44 -13.44 3.06
N LEU A 21 5.34 -13.01 3.96
CA LEU A 21 6.69 -13.54 4.12
C LEU A 21 6.74 -14.77 5.04
N PHE A 22 5.97 -14.78 6.14
CA PHE A 22 6.16 -15.74 7.23
C PHE A 22 5.04 -16.78 7.39
N LEU A 23 3.87 -16.58 6.78
CA LEU A 23 2.81 -17.59 6.84
C LEU A 23 3.28 -18.90 6.19
N LYS A 24 2.90 -20.05 6.74
CA LYS A 24 3.26 -21.38 6.20
C LYS A 24 2.31 -21.86 5.11
N ASP A 25 1.07 -21.39 5.14
CA ASP A 25 0.03 -21.73 4.18
C ASP A 25 0.21 -20.91 2.90
N ASP A 26 0.44 -21.58 1.77
CA ASP A 26 0.70 -20.92 0.49
C ASP A 26 -0.50 -20.08 0.00
N ILE A 27 -1.75 -20.50 0.25
CA ILE A 27 -2.92 -19.71 -0.13
C ILE A 27 -3.01 -18.45 0.73
N ALA A 28 -2.79 -18.59 2.04
CA ALA A 28 -2.80 -17.44 2.93
C ALA A 28 -1.68 -16.44 2.59
N ARG A 29 -0.47 -16.93 2.27
CA ARG A 29 0.64 -16.10 1.79
C ARG A 29 0.28 -15.34 0.51
N LEU A 30 -0.35 -16.03 -0.45
CA LEU A 30 -0.78 -15.41 -1.71
C LEU A 30 -1.82 -14.30 -1.46
N ILE A 31 -2.81 -14.55 -0.61
CA ILE A 31 -3.82 -13.56 -0.23
C ILE A 31 -3.14 -12.34 0.41
N CYS A 32 -2.22 -12.56 1.36
CA CYS A 32 -1.46 -11.49 2.00
C CYS A 32 -0.58 -10.71 1.00
N ALA A 33 0.05 -11.38 0.03
CA ALA A 33 0.85 -10.75 -1.01
C ALA A 33 -0.02 -9.84 -1.90
N VAL A 34 -1.18 -10.32 -2.35
CA VAL A 34 -2.11 -9.54 -3.17
C VAL A 34 -2.68 -8.34 -2.39
N LEU A 35 -3.12 -8.57 -1.15
CA LEU A 35 -3.67 -7.50 -0.32
C LEU A 35 -2.63 -6.41 -0.02
N SER A 36 -1.40 -6.80 0.34
CA SER A 36 -0.32 -5.83 0.58
C SER A 36 0.02 -5.04 -0.69
N ALA A 37 0.06 -5.67 -1.87
CA ALA A 37 0.28 -4.97 -3.14
C ALA A 37 -0.80 -3.90 -3.39
N ILE A 38 -2.08 -4.22 -3.20
CA ILE A 38 -3.20 -3.28 -3.37
C ILE A 38 -3.09 -2.13 -2.37
N GLN A 39 -2.77 -2.42 -1.11
CA GLN A 39 -2.68 -1.40 -0.06
C GLN A 39 -1.49 -0.45 -0.28
N PHE A 40 -0.32 -0.97 -0.67
CA PHE A 40 0.82 -0.13 -1.03
C PHE A 40 0.58 0.69 -2.30
N ALA A 41 -0.16 0.16 -3.28
CA ALA A 41 -0.57 0.94 -4.44
C ALA A 41 -1.48 2.12 -4.03
N ALA A 42 -2.44 1.88 -3.13
CA ALA A 42 -3.31 2.93 -2.59
C ALA A 42 -2.52 4.00 -1.81
N LEU A 43 -1.55 3.59 -0.99
CA LEU A 43 -0.66 4.51 -0.26
C LEU A 43 0.25 5.31 -1.20
N ALA A 44 0.76 4.69 -2.25
CA ALA A 44 1.55 5.38 -3.27
C ALA A 44 0.72 6.44 -3.99
N LEU A 45 -0.49 6.09 -4.45
CA LEU A 45 -1.42 7.03 -5.09
C LEU A 45 -1.80 8.19 -4.15
N ALA A 46 -2.10 7.88 -2.88
CA ALA A 46 -2.39 8.88 -1.88
C ALA A 46 -1.23 9.85 -1.63
N SER A 47 0.01 9.36 -1.69
CA SER A 47 1.22 10.18 -1.50
C SER A 47 1.51 11.12 -2.67
N PHE A 48 0.89 10.87 -3.84
CA PHE A 48 0.91 11.77 -5.00
C PHE A 48 -0.26 12.75 -5.03
N CYS A 49 -1.34 12.51 -4.28
CA CYS A 49 -2.54 13.34 -4.30
C CYS A 49 -2.30 14.69 -3.58
N ILE A 50 -2.65 15.78 -4.28
CA ILE A 50 -2.63 17.15 -3.76
C ILE A 50 -3.94 17.37 -3.00
N GLU A 51 -3.86 17.60 -1.69
CA GLU A 51 -5.02 17.98 -0.89
C GLU A 51 -5.13 19.51 -0.83
N VAL A 52 -6.25 20.06 -1.31
CA VAL A 52 -6.54 21.50 -1.24
C VAL A 52 -7.28 21.76 0.07
N VAL A 53 -6.60 22.40 1.04
CA VAL A 53 -7.23 22.76 2.31
C VAL A 53 -7.71 24.21 2.23
N HIS A 54 -9.02 24.41 2.36
CA HIS A 54 -9.59 25.75 2.47
C HIS A 54 -9.57 26.20 3.94
N VAL A 55 -8.78 27.22 4.26
CA VAL A 55 -8.76 27.84 5.60
C VAL A 55 -9.45 29.20 5.52
N LEU A 56 -10.45 29.43 6.37
CA LEU A 56 -11.11 30.72 6.53
C LEU A 56 -10.30 31.60 7.48
N GLU A 57 -9.74 32.71 7.01
CA GLU A 57 -9.12 33.71 7.89
C GLU A 57 -10.17 34.63 8.51
N VAL A 58 -9.90 35.06 9.76
CA VAL A 58 -10.72 36.00 10.52
C VAL A 58 -10.54 37.42 9.97
N ASN A 59 -11.15 37.69 8.80
CA ASN A 59 -11.48 39.01 8.25
C ASN A 59 -12.22 38.97 6.89
N ASN A 60 -12.94 37.87 6.57
CA ASN A 60 -13.65 37.68 5.29
C ASN A 60 -12.78 37.64 4.02
N SER A 61 -11.45 37.58 4.12
CA SER A 61 -10.58 37.21 3.00
C SER A 61 -10.45 35.69 2.92
N LEU A 62 -10.90 35.10 1.81
CA LEU A 62 -10.72 33.69 1.51
C LEU A 62 -9.32 33.52 0.90
N THR A 63 -8.33 33.28 1.76
CA THR A 63 -6.94 33.07 1.35
C THR A 63 -6.71 31.57 1.21
N GLU A 64 -6.71 31.06 -0.02
CA GLU A 64 -6.50 29.63 -0.30
C GLU A 64 -5.03 29.25 -0.04
N HIS A 65 -4.77 28.57 1.07
CA HIS A 65 -3.49 27.94 1.34
C HIS A 65 -3.53 26.46 0.93
N THR A 66 -2.99 26.13 -0.24
CA THR A 66 -2.85 24.75 -0.68
C THR A 66 -1.76 24.06 0.15
N THR A 67 -2.13 23.31 1.20
CA THR A 67 -1.18 22.49 1.96
C THR A 67 -0.93 21.19 1.20
N VAL A 68 0.07 21.21 0.32
CA VAL A 68 0.41 20.05 -0.49
C VAL A 68 1.15 19.01 0.37
N ILE A 69 0.52 17.88 0.70
CA ILE A 69 1.23 16.68 1.21
C ILE A 69 1.81 15.92 0.00
N TYR A 70 2.77 16.54 -0.69
CA TYR A 70 3.48 15.91 -1.81
C TYR A 70 4.78 15.32 -1.29
N SER A 71 4.83 14.00 -1.14
CA SER A 71 6.08 13.29 -0.81
C SER A 71 6.36 12.22 -1.86
N PRO A 72 6.94 12.59 -3.01
CA PRO A 72 7.32 11.65 -4.07
C PRO A 72 8.24 10.56 -3.54
N SER A 73 9.17 10.93 -2.66
CA SER A 73 10.09 9.99 -2.02
C SER A 73 9.34 8.88 -1.28
N LEU A 74 8.29 9.24 -0.53
CA LEU A 74 7.47 8.27 0.19
C LEU A 74 6.63 7.42 -0.77
N ALA A 75 6.10 8.02 -1.84
CA ALA A 75 5.36 7.31 -2.87
C ALA A 75 6.24 6.23 -3.56
N TYR A 76 7.49 6.56 -3.89
CA TYR A 76 8.44 5.59 -4.47
C TYR A 76 8.76 4.44 -3.52
N VAL A 77 8.85 4.70 -2.21
CA VAL A 77 9.01 3.64 -1.20
C VAL A 77 7.81 2.69 -1.25
N PHE A 78 6.59 3.20 -1.26
CA PHE A 78 5.39 2.36 -1.35
C PHE A 78 5.31 1.59 -2.68
N VAL A 79 5.71 2.20 -3.80
CA VAL A 79 5.83 1.49 -5.09
C VAL A 79 6.85 0.35 -5.01
N ALA A 80 7.99 0.54 -4.34
CA ALA A 80 8.97 -0.53 -4.16
C ALA A 80 8.38 -1.69 -3.34
N PHE A 81 7.67 -1.41 -2.24
CA PHE A 81 6.99 -2.45 -1.47
C PHE A 81 5.90 -3.17 -2.28
N MET A 82 5.13 -2.44 -3.09
CA MET A 82 4.15 -3.04 -4.01
C MET A 82 4.81 -4.01 -4.99
N ILE A 83 5.94 -3.64 -5.61
CA ILE A 83 6.68 -4.52 -6.53
C ILE A 83 7.15 -5.78 -5.80
N VAL A 84 7.70 -5.65 -4.59
CA VAL A 84 8.13 -6.80 -3.78
C VAL A 84 6.94 -7.72 -3.46
N SER A 85 5.79 -7.18 -3.06
CA SER A 85 4.57 -7.97 -2.83
C SER A 85 4.12 -8.74 -4.08
N ILE A 86 4.19 -8.12 -5.26
CA ILE A 86 3.88 -8.80 -6.53
C ILE A 86 4.84 -9.95 -6.79
N LEU A 87 6.15 -9.74 -6.59
CA LEU A 87 7.16 -10.79 -6.77
C LEU A 87 6.93 -11.98 -5.82
N ILE A 88 6.56 -11.71 -4.56
CA ILE A 88 6.19 -12.77 -3.60
C ILE A 88 4.95 -13.53 -4.10
N GLY A 89 3.93 -12.83 -4.59
CA GLY A 89 2.73 -13.48 -5.15
C GLY A 89 3.05 -14.38 -6.33
N VAL A 90 3.91 -13.92 -7.26
CA VAL A 90 4.36 -14.72 -8.40
C VAL A 90 5.14 -15.96 -7.96
N ASP A 91 6.05 -15.83 -7.00
CA ASP A 91 6.81 -16.95 -6.45
C ASP A 91 5.88 -18.04 -5.87
N VAL A 92 4.88 -17.63 -5.09
CA VAL A 92 3.91 -18.56 -4.51
C VAL A 92 3.08 -19.27 -5.60
N VAL A 93 2.62 -18.54 -6.62
CA VAL A 93 1.86 -19.13 -7.75
C VAL A 93 2.72 -20.15 -8.51
N LEU A 94 3.98 -19.82 -8.80
CA LEU A 94 4.91 -20.74 -9.46
C LEU A 94 5.17 -22.00 -8.62
N GLY A 95 5.32 -21.84 -7.30
CA GLY A 95 5.45 -22.96 -6.36
C GLY A 95 4.23 -23.89 -6.36
N LEU A 96 3.02 -23.31 -6.38
CA LEU A 96 1.77 -24.08 -6.45
C LEU A 96 1.65 -24.85 -7.77
N LEU A 97 1.95 -24.20 -8.91
CA LEU A 97 1.91 -24.83 -10.23
C LEU A 97 2.91 -25.99 -10.33
N ARG A 98 4.13 -25.80 -9.81
CA ARG A 98 5.15 -26.86 -9.80
C ARG A 98 4.68 -28.10 -9.04
N ARG A 99 4.12 -27.93 -7.84
CA ARG A 99 3.56 -29.05 -7.07
C ARG A 99 2.37 -29.69 -7.76
N GLY A 100 1.58 -28.91 -8.50
CA GLY A 100 0.50 -29.44 -9.34
C GLY A 100 1.01 -30.38 -10.42
N VAL A 101 2.13 -30.03 -11.08
CA VAL A 101 2.76 -30.86 -12.11
C VAL A 101 3.44 -32.10 -11.51
N GLU A 102 4.10 -31.98 -10.36
CA GLU A 102 4.79 -33.10 -9.70
C GLU A 102 3.81 -34.17 -9.14
N ASN A 103 2.53 -33.83 -8.95
CA ASN A 103 1.50 -34.73 -8.42
C ASN A 103 0.61 -35.39 -9.50
N VAL A 104 0.89 -35.16 -10.79
CA VAL A 104 0.19 -35.76 -11.94
C VAL A 104 1.08 -36.82 -12.57
#